data_AF-A0A1N7IMU0-F1
#
_entry.id   AF-A0A1N7IMU0-F1
#
_cell.length_a   1.000
_cell.length_b   1.000
_cell.length_c   1.000
_cell.angle_alpha   90.00
_cell.angle_beta   90.00
_cell.angle_gamma   90.00
#
_symmetry.space_group_name_H-M   'P 1'
#
loop_
_entity.id
_entity.type
_entity.pdbx_description
1 polymer ?
#
loop_
_entity_poly.entity_id
_entity_poly.type
_entity_poly.pdbx_seq_one_letter_code
_entity_poly.pdbx_strand_id
1 'polypeptide(L)'
;MKKVLALGLFTLVCFNVYAQEDSNTDYELRGDEKYGYIIDKSGKKVEGIVRMNGDDLYPWNNQKKVKFVAVADIDKSKKKQKFKNLDTDDIKEYVAIDNNNNERHFETIKYTNTKEGFNTATGGLSGNIKAFNNLTKNTQFAEIVKEGKIKVYKLYGYPTTFSAGTSQIAAADEETKRMRQNPSYIYSKKGGKIEELTFAKAKIITADCSYVKGKLTSGTYASMKNDEKKRSGLGKLIKSQIDDVMSNVPEIVEEVITDYNENCK
;
A
#
# COMPACT_ATOMS: atom_id res chain seq x y z
N MET A 1 -70.32 -7.25 -6.91
CA MET A 1 -69.51 -7.56 -8.13
C MET A 1 -68.75 -6.27 -8.48
N LYS A 2 -67.43 -6.11 -8.61
CA LYS A 2 -66.21 -6.93 -8.76
C LYS A 2 -65.04 -6.15 -8.10
N LYS A 3 -64.24 -6.77 -7.22
CA LYS A 3 -62.76 -6.99 -7.26
C LYS A 3 -61.86 -5.99 -8.05
N VAL A 4 -60.62 -5.83 -7.53
CA VAL A 4 -59.33 -5.39 -8.16
C VAL A 4 -58.95 -3.92 -7.89
N LEU A 5 -57.75 -3.51 -7.46
CA LEU A 5 -56.51 -4.10 -6.93
C LEU A 5 -55.73 -2.96 -6.23
N ALA A 6 -54.91 -3.31 -5.23
CA ALA A 6 -53.86 -2.45 -4.71
C ALA A 6 -52.72 -2.28 -5.73
N LEU A 7 -52.11 -1.09 -5.79
CA LEU A 7 -50.74 -0.92 -6.29
C LEU A 7 -50.08 0.29 -5.62
N GLY A 8 -49.29 -0.01 -4.59
CA GLY A 8 -48.24 0.88 -4.13
C GLY A 8 -47.03 0.74 -5.05
N LEU A 9 -46.40 1.86 -5.39
CA LEU A 9 -45.05 1.90 -5.95
C LEU A 9 -44.28 3.00 -5.24
N PHE A 10 -43.56 2.62 -4.18
CA PHE A 10 -42.41 3.38 -3.69
C PHE A 10 -41.23 2.94 -4.55
N THR A 11 -40.85 3.76 -5.53
CA THR A 11 -39.60 3.57 -6.29
C THR A 11 -38.44 4.02 -5.41
N LEU A 12 -37.94 3.11 -4.58
CA LEU A 12 -36.61 3.22 -3.97
C LEU A 12 -35.57 3.03 -5.09
N VAL A 13 -35.09 4.15 -5.63
CA VAL A 13 -33.90 4.18 -6.50
C VAL A 13 -32.72 3.74 -5.64
N CYS A 14 -32.42 2.44 -5.68
CA CYS A 14 -31.19 1.91 -5.14
C CYS A 14 -30.06 2.34 -6.08
N PHE A 15 -29.39 3.44 -5.74
CA PHE A 15 -28.05 3.71 -6.25
C PHE A 15 -27.12 2.64 -5.68
N ASN A 16 -27.04 1.50 -6.37
CA ASN A 16 -25.89 0.64 -6.23
C ASN A 16 -24.72 1.42 -6.84
N VAL A 17 -23.98 2.15 -6.01
CA VAL A 17 -22.62 2.57 -6.33
C VAL A 17 -21.79 1.30 -6.36
N TYR A 18 -21.88 0.57 -7.47
CA TYR A 18 -20.81 -0.31 -7.87
C TYR A 18 -19.61 0.62 -8.12
N ALA A 19 -18.52 0.38 -7.41
CA ALA A 19 -17.21 0.82 -7.88
C ALA A 19 -16.98 0.13 -9.22
N GLN A 20 -17.48 0.77 -10.29
CA GLN A 20 -17.27 0.34 -11.66
C GLN A 20 -15.77 0.46 -11.87
N GLU A 21 -15.07 -0.67 -11.95
CA GLU A 21 -13.70 -0.68 -12.43
C GLU A 21 -13.71 0.08 -13.75
N ASP A 22 -12.95 1.17 -13.81
CA ASP A 22 -12.84 1.99 -15.01
C ASP A 22 -12.16 1.15 -16.09
N SER A 23 -13.00 0.41 -16.83
CA SER A 23 -12.63 -0.52 -17.90
C SER A 23 -12.17 0.21 -19.16
N ASN A 24 -12.10 1.54 -19.11
CA ASN A 24 -11.63 2.35 -20.21
C ASN A 24 -10.09 2.26 -20.26
N THR A 25 -9.59 1.36 -21.10
CA THR A 25 -8.16 1.26 -21.43
C THR A 25 -7.70 2.36 -22.36
N ASP A 26 -8.63 3.12 -22.93
CA ASP A 26 -8.34 4.15 -23.92
C ASP A 26 -8.05 5.48 -23.22
N TYR A 27 -6.82 5.95 -23.39
CA TYR A 27 -6.30 7.13 -22.73
C TYR A 27 -5.83 8.18 -23.73
N GLU A 28 -6.28 9.41 -23.58
CA GLU A 28 -5.78 10.54 -24.34
C GLU A 28 -4.45 11.02 -23.74
N LEU A 29 -3.38 10.95 -24.53
CA LEU A 29 -2.04 11.36 -24.07
C LEU A 29 -2.04 12.85 -23.74
N ARG A 30 -1.45 13.19 -22.60
CA ARG A 30 -1.14 14.58 -22.27
C ARG A 30 0.09 15.03 -23.06
N GLY A 31 0.18 16.33 -23.34
CA GLY A 31 1.32 16.91 -24.07
C GLY A 31 2.65 16.83 -23.30
N ASP A 32 2.57 16.64 -21.98
CA ASP A 32 3.67 16.61 -21.02
C ASP A 32 3.90 15.22 -20.42
N GLU A 33 3.44 14.15 -21.10
CA GLU A 33 3.60 12.79 -20.60
C GLU A 33 5.05 12.45 -20.28
N LYS A 34 5.22 11.80 -19.13
CA LYS A 34 6.52 11.38 -18.62
C LYS A 34 6.67 9.88 -18.77
N TYR A 35 7.87 9.48 -19.16
CA TYR A 35 8.19 8.06 -19.30
C TYR A 35 8.66 7.50 -17.96
N GLY A 36 8.04 6.39 -17.58
CA GLY A 36 8.56 5.48 -16.58
C GLY A 36 9.07 4.22 -17.27
N TYR A 37 9.10 3.12 -16.52
CA TYR A 37 9.43 1.82 -17.09
C TYR A 37 8.84 0.67 -16.27
N ILE A 38 8.80 -0.51 -16.88
CA ILE A 38 8.58 -1.78 -16.19
C ILE A 38 9.83 -2.64 -16.30
N ILE A 39 10.00 -3.57 -15.37
CA ILE A 39 10.91 -4.71 -15.49
C ILE A 39 10.06 -5.96 -15.63
N ASP A 40 10.17 -6.65 -16.77
CA ASP A 40 9.39 -7.87 -17.02
C ASP A 40 9.90 -9.08 -16.20
N LYS A 41 9.22 -10.23 -16.30
CA LYS A 41 9.64 -11.46 -15.61
C LYS A 41 11.03 -11.97 -16.04
N SER A 42 11.49 -11.64 -17.25
CA SER A 42 12.84 -11.97 -17.72
C SER A 42 13.92 -11.04 -17.18
N GLY A 43 13.54 -9.91 -16.56
CA GLY A 43 14.45 -8.87 -16.10
C GLY A 43 14.75 -7.79 -17.15
N LYS A 44 14.04 -7.80 -18.29
CA LYS A 44 14.20 -6.79 -19.32
C LYS A 44 13.46 -5.52 -18.93
N LYS A 45 14.17 -4.39 -19.00
CA LYS A 45 13.57 -3.05 -18.87
C LYS A 45 12.81 -2.68 -20.14
N VAL A 46 11.57 -2.22 -19.98
CA VAL A 46 10.75 -1.71 -21.07
C VAL A 46 10.26 -0.31 -20.71
N GLU A 47 10.71 0.69 -21.47
CA GLU A 47 10.32 2.08 -21.28
C GLU A 47 8.94 2.34 -21.87
N GLY A 48 8.19 3.24 -21.23
CA GLY A 48 6.83 3.55 -21.64
C GLY A 48 6.13 4.50 -20.68
N ILE A 49 4.85 4.74 -20.93
CA ILE A 49 4.03 5.51 -20.01
C ILE A 49 3.46 4.54 -18.98
N VAL A 50 3.81 4.76 -17.72
CA VAL A 50 3.39 3.94 -16.58
C VAL A 50 2.42 4.77 -15.75
N ARG A 51 1.15 4.38 -15.75
CA ARG A 51 0.09 5.03 -14.98
C ARG A 51 -0.28 4.18 -13.77
N MET A 52 -0.08 4.76 -12.60
CA MET A 52 -0.59 4.22 -11.34
C MET A 52 -2.10 4.01 -11.42
N ASN A 53 -2.57 2.88 -10.89
CA ASN A 53 -4.00 2.53 -10.87
C ASN A 53 -4.73 3.08 -9.63
N GLY A 54 -3.98 3.48 -8.61
CA GLY A 54 -4.44 4.18 -7.42
C GLY A 54 -3.95 5.61 -7.36
N ASP A 55 -4.62 6.38 -6.51
CA ASP A 55 -4.28 7.75 -6.16
C ASP A 55 -4.10 7.88 -4.65
N ASP A 56 -4.04 9.10 -4.13
CA ASP A 56 -3.91 9.34 -2.70
C ASP A 56 -5.13 8.84 -1.91
N LEU A 57 -6.33 8.80 -2.51
CA LEU A 57 -7.54 8.31 -1.85
C LEU A 57 -7.59 6.79 -1.78
N TYR A 58 -7.07 6.11 -2.82
CA TYR A 58 -7.09 4.65 -3.01
C TYR A 58 -5.69 4.08 -3.30
N PRO A 59 -4.68 4.30 -2.43
CA PRO A 59 -3.28 3.99 -2.75
C PRO A 59 -3.02 2.49 -2.87
N TRP A 60 -3.80 1.65 -2.19
CA TRP A 60 -3.72 0.18 -2.29
C TRP A 60 -4.00 -0.36 -3.69
N ASN A 61 -4.63 0.41 -4.59
CA ASN A 61 -4.85 -0.03 -5.97
C ASN A 61 -3.53 -0.18 -6.75
N ASN A 62 -2.50 0.57 -6.38
CA ASN A 62 -1.16 0.46 -6.96
C ASN A 62 -0.46 -0.86 -6.59
N GLN A 63 -0.87 -1.49 -5.48
CA GLN A 63 -0.31 -2.77 -5.05
C GLN A 63 -0.82 -3.95 -5.89
N LYS A 64 -1.90 -3.76 -6.66
CA LYS A 64 -2.58 -4.83 -7.41
C LYS A 64 -2.18 -4.86 -8.88
N LYS A 65 -2.20 -3.70 -9.53
CA LYS A 65 -2.02 -3.56 -10.98
C LYS A 65 -1.53 -2.16 -11.35
N VAL A 66 -0.93 -2.06 -12.52
CA VAL A 66 -0.48 -0.82 -13.15
C VAL A 66 -0.94 -0.77 -14.60
N LYS A 67 -1.21 0.43 -15.12
CA LYS A 67 -1.55 0.66 -16.54
C LYS A 67 -0.28 1.01 -17.29
N PHE A 68 0.03 0.30 -18.37
CA PHE A 68 1.27 0.50 -19.13
C PHE A 68 1.04 0.53 -20.65
N VAL A 69 1.77 1.40 -21.34
CA VAL A 69 1.97 1.35 -22.79
C VAL A 69 3.46 1.57 -23.09
N ALA A 70 4.06 0.65 -23.84
CA ALA A 70 5.47 0.76 -24.23
C ALA A 70 5.66 1.91 -25.23
N VAL A 71 6.82 2.57 -25.21
CA VAL A 71 7.13 3.65 -26.18
C VAL A 71 6.95 3.16 -27.63
N ALA A 72 7.36 1.93 -27.92
CA ALA A 72 7.23 1.32 -29.24
C ALA A 72 5.77 1.07 -29.67
N ASP A 73 4.84 0.98 -28.72
CA ASP A 73 3.42 0.74 -28.96
C ASP A 73 2.61 2.06 -29.08
N ILE A 74 3.23 3.23 -28.85
CA ILE A 74 2.55 4.53 -28.90
C ILE A 74 2.40 5.00 -30.35
N ASP A 75 1.15 5.18 -30.77
CA ASP A 75 0.80 5.68 -32.08
C ASP A 75 0.35 7.15 -32.00
N LYS A 76 1.25 8.08 -32.30
CA LYS A 76 0.97 9.53 -32.22
C LYS A 76 -0.12 10.01 -33.18
N SER A 77 -0.52 9.21 -34.18
CA SER A 77 -1.64 9.54 -35.05
C SER A 77 -3.00 9.33 -34.37
N LYS A 78 -3.05 8.53 -33.30
CA LYS A 78 -4.25 8.25 -32.53
C LYS A 78 -4.40 9.23 -31.37
N LYS A 79 -5.61 9.79 -31.26
CA LYS A 79 -6.01 10.62 -30.12
C LYS A 79 -5.98 9.84 -28.79
N LYS A 80 -6.24 8.53 -28.83
CA LYS A 80 -6.25 7.67 -27.63
C LYS A 80 -5.31 6.48 -27.81
N GLN A 81 -4.56 6.16 -26.76
CA GLN A 81 -3.70 5.00 -26.66
C GLN A 81 -4.34 3.94 -25.77
N LYS A 82 -4.14 2.67 -26.12
CA LYS A 82 -4.64 1.54 -25.33
C LYS A 82 -3.58 1.10 -24.34
N PHE A 83 -3.88 1.21 -23.06
CA PHE A 83 -3.01 0.75 -21.99
C PHE A 83 -3.29 -0.72 -21.67
N LYS A 84 -2.23 -1.48 -21.42
CA LYS A 84 -2.29 -2.83 -20.86
C LYS A 84 -2.38 -2.71 -19.34
N ASN A 85 -3.27 -3.48 -18.71
CA ASN A 85 -3.22 -3.67 -17.27
C ASN A 85 -2.21 -4.77 -17.00
N LEU A 86 -1.20 -4.48 -16.18
CA LEU A 86 -0.19 -5.44 -15.76
C LEU A 86 -0.31 -5.65 -14.26
N ASP A 87 -0.24 -6.89 -13.81
CA ASP A 87 -0.22 -7.24 -12.40
C ASP A 87 1.08 -7.95 -11.99
N THR A 88 1.11 -8.47 -10.76
CA THR A 88 2.30 -9.14 -10.22
C THR A 88 2.65 -10.44 -10.91
N ASP A 89 1.82 -10.99 -11.78
CA ASP A 89 2.12 -12.17 -12.59
C ASP A 89 2.79 -11.77 -13.91
N ASP A 90 2.58 -10.53 -14.38
CA ASP A 90 3.13 -10.01 -15.63
C ASP A 90 4.53 -9.41 -15.50
N ILE A 91 4.81 -8.71 -14.39
CA ILE A 91 6.04 -7.91 -14.21
C ILE A 91 6.69 -8.14 -12.84
N LYS A 92 7.95 -7.72 -12.70
CA LYS A 92 8.68 -7.72 -11.42
C LYS A 92 8.63 -6.36 -10.74
N GLU A 93 8.75 -5.30 -11.53
CA GLU A 93 8.86 -3.93 -11.03
C GLU A 93 8.18 -2.97 -12.01
N TYR A 94 7.69 -1.85 -11.48
CA TYR A 94 7.38 -0.69 -12.28
C TYR A 94 7.84 0.59 -11.60
N VAL A 95 8.23 1.57 -12.41
CA VAL A 95 8.54 2.93 -11.99
C VAL A 95 7.59 3.87 -12.70
N ALA A 96 6.82 4.62 -11.92
CA ALA A 96 5.88 5.61 -12.40
C ALA A 96 6.33 7.02 -11.99
N ILE A 97 6.00 8.01 -12.81
CA ILE A 97 6.19 9.42 -12.46
C ILE A 97 4.88 9.94 -11.88
N ASP A 98 4.92 10.50 -10.67
CA ASP A 98 3.75 11.10 -10.04
C ASP A 98 3.46 12.51 -10.59
N ASN A 99 2.36 13.11 -10.12
CA ASN A 99 1.96 14.46 -10.55
C ASN A 99 2.95 15.56 -10.13
N ASN A 100 3.84 15.26 -9.18
CA ASN A 100 4.89 16.16 -8.69
C ASN A 100 6.24 15.91 -9.38
N ASN A 101 6.24 15.09 -10.44
CA ASN A 101 7.44 14.72 -11.20
C ASN A 101 8.47 13.93 -10.37
N ASN A 102 8.02 13.21 -9.33
CA ASN A 102 8.85 12.27 -8.57
C ASN A 102 8.70 10.87 -9.14
N GLU A 103 9.82 10.14 -9.18
CA GLU A 103 9.79 8.71 -9.47
C GLU A 103 9.28 7.94 -8.26
N ARG A 104 8.29 7.07 -8.49
CA ARG A 104 7.78 6.12 -7.51
C ARG A 104 8.08 4.71 -8.00
N HIS A 105 8.86 3.99 -7.20
CA HIS A 105 9.39 2.68 -7.53
C HIS A 105 8.58 1.61 -6.82
N PHE A 106 8.14 0.58 -7.54
CA PHE A 106 7.32 -0.48 -6.99
C PHE A 106 7.86 -1.85 -7.39
N GLU A 107 8.06 -2.71 -6.40
CA GLU A 107 8.61 -4.06 -6.60
C GLU A 107 7.60 -5.11 -6.16
N THR A 108 7.55 -6.21 -6.90
CA THR A 108 6.78 -7.39 -6.54
C THR A 108 7.42 -8.06 -5.34
N ILE A 109 6.70 -8.09 -4.23
CA ILE A 109 7.16 -8.73 -3.00
C ILE A 109 6.28 -9.89 -2.62
N LYS A 110 6.84 -10.84 -1.87
CA LYS A 110 6.07 -11.88 -1.19
C LYS A 110 5.96 -11.58 0.32
N TYR A 111 4.83 -11.04 0.77
CA TYR A 111 4.59 -10.68 2.16
C TYR A 111 3.12 -10.79 2.56
N THR A 112 2.87 -11.42 3.72
CA THR A 112 1.55 -11.53 4.33
C THR A 112 1.43 -10.52 5.48
N ASN A 113 0.58 -9.50 5.34
CA ASN A 113 0.35 -8.54 6.41
C ASN A 113 -0.62 -9.13 7.44
N THR A 114 -0.07 -9.78 8.47
CA THR A 114 -0.88 -10.45 9.49
C THR A 114 -1.70 -9.46 10.33
N LYS A 115 -1.23 -8.24 10.56
CA LYS A 115 -1.95 -7.23 11.38
C LYS A 115 -3.28 -6.81 10.76
N GLU A 116 -3.29 -6.51 9.47
CA GLU A 116 -4.51 -6.12 8.74
C GLU A 116 -5.47 -7.31 8.52
N GLY A 117 -4.95 -8.54 8.50
CA GLY A 117 -5.76 -9.76 8.47
C GLY A 117 -6.55 -10.00 9.76
N PHE A 118 -6.09 -9.53 10.92
CA PHE A 118 -6.80 -9.68 12.20
C PHE A 118 -7.72 -8.50 12.52
N ASN A 119 -7.40 -7.28 12.08
CA ASN A 119 -8.25 -6.09 12.32
C ASN A 119 -9.60 -6.14 11.58
N THR A 120 -9.70 -6.96 10.54
CA THR A 120 -10.91 -7.13 9.72
C THR A 120 -11.83 -8.25 10.23
N ALA A 121 -11.44 -8.96 11.29
CA ALA A 121 -12.16 -10.11 11.86
C ALA A 121 -13.31 -9.72 12.81
N THR A 122 -13.90 -8.53 12.68
CA THR A 122 -14.97 -8.02 13.56
C THR A 122 -16.39 -8.38 13.10
N GLY A 123 -16.58 -9.27 12.12
CA GLY A 123 -17.92 -9.61 11.63
C GLY A 123 -18.07 -11.01 11.03
N GLY A 124 -18.45 -11.98 11.86
CA GLY A 124 -19.01 -13.27 11.45
C GLY A 124 -18.09 -14.20 10.65
N LEU A 125 -18.54 -15.46 10.48
CA LEU A 125 -17.79 -16.53 9.79
C LEU A 125 -17.40 -16.16 8.35
N SER A 126 -18.18 -15.30 7.68
CA SER A 126 -17.93 -14.81 6.31
C SER A 126 -16.91 -13.67 6.23
N GLY A 127 -16.80 -12.81 7.26
CA GLY A 127 -15.74 -11.80 7.37
C GLY A 127 -14.37 -12.44 7.57
N ASN A 128 -14.33 -13.53 8.35
CA ASN A 128 -13.11 -14.31 8.58
C ASN A 128 -12.55 -14.98 7.31
N ILE A 129 -13.42 -15.42 6.38
CA ILE A 129 -12.99 -16.02 5.11
C ILE A 129 -12.42 -14.97 4.15
N LYS A 130 -12.95 -13.74 4.16
CA LYS A 130 -12.43 -12.63 3.33
C LYS A 130 -11.12 -12.06 3.88
N ALA A 131 -10.97 -11.96 5.20
CA ALA A 131 -9.71 -11.69 5.87
C ALA A 131 -8.65 -12.75 5.49
N PHE A 132 -9.05 -14.03 5.45
CA PHE A 132 -8.21 -15.12 4.95
C PHE A 132 -7.82 -14.97 3.48
N ASN A 133 -8.73 -14.56 2.58
CA ASN A 133 -8.36 -14.33 1.18
C ASN A 133 -7.37 -13.17 1.01
N ASN A 134 -7.49 -12.10 1.81
CA ASN A 134 -6.47 -11.04 1.86
C ASN A 134 -5.14 -11.52 2.46
N LEU A 135 -5.16 -12.50 3.37
CA LEU A 135 -3.96 -13.20 3.85
C LEU A 135 -3.33 -14.13 2.78
N THR A 136 -4.10 -14.58 1.76
CA THR A 136 -3.60 -15.52 0.73
C THR A 136 -2.96 -14.86 -0.49
N LYS A 137 -3.19 -13.57 -0.75
CA LYS A 137 -2.41 -12.83 -1.76
C LYS A 137 -1.06 -12.45 -1.17
N ASN A 138 -0.19 -13.46 -1.12
CA ASN A 138 1.17 -13.29 -0.62
C ASN A 138 2.01 -12.42 -1.54
N THR A 139 1.65 -12.29 -2.82
CA THR A 139 2.40 -11.52 -3.82
C THR A 139 1.63 -10.26 -4.19
N GLN A 140 2.28 -9.11 -4.07
CA GLN A 140 1.74 -7.78 -4.37
C GLN A 140 2.88 -6.82 -4.73
N PHE A 141 2.58 -5.71 -5.39
CA PHE A 141 3.56 -4.62 -5.50
C PHE A 141 3.66 -3.88 -4.16
N ALA A 142 4.86 -3.47 -3.78
CA ALA A 142 5.10 -2.57 -2.67
C ALA A 142 6.00 -1.42 -3.12
N GLU A 143 5.71 -0.22 -2.63
CA GLU A 143 6.47 0.96 -2.99
C GLU A 143 7.82 0.96 -2.26
N ILE A 144 8.92 1.07 -2.98
CA ILE A 144 10.25 1.22 -2.40
C ILE A 144 10.37 2.66 -1.87
N VAL A 145 10.58 2.80 -0.56
CA VAL A 145 10.80 4.11 0.08
C VAL A 145 12.27 4.37 0.38
N LYS A 146 13.07 3.32 0.54
CA LYS A 146 14.52 3.44 0.70
C LYS A 146 15.21 2.22 0.09
N GLU A 147 16.09 2.48 -0.87
CA GLU A 147 16.95 1.48 -1.49
C GLU A 147 18.26 1.33 -0.68
N GLY A 148 18.85 0.15 -0.69
CA GLY A 148 20.17 -0.09 -0.09
C GLY A 148 20.32 -1.47 0.56
N LYS A 149 21.30 -1.59 1.46
CA LYS A 149 21.56 -2.84 2.20
C LYS A 149 20.38 -3.27 3.05
N ILE A 150 19.65 -2.30 3.59
CA ILE A 150 18.30 -2.48 4.12
C ILE A 150 17.38 -1.77 3.13
N LYS A 151 16.64 -2.56 2.35
CA LYS A 151 15.60 -2.07 1.47
C LYS A 151 14.31 -1.97 2.27
N VAL A 152 13.65 -0.81 2.22
CA VAL A 152 12.40 -0.56 2.94
C VAL A 152 11.28 -0.29 1.94
N TYR A 153 10.14 -0.91 2.19
CA TYR A 153 8.93 -0.76 1.40
C TYR A 153 7.79 -0.19 2.23
N LYS A 154 6.89 0.52 1.55
CA LYS A 154 5.62 0.99 2.08
C LYS A 154 4.46 0.20 1.47
N LEU A 155 3.55 -0.24 2.33
CA LEU A 155 2.44 -1.10 1.98
C LEU A 155 1.15 -0.67 2.71
N TYR A 156 0.08 -0.45 1.97
CA TYR A 156 -1.25 -0.14 2.48
C TYR A 156 -2.07 -1.40 2.73
N GLY A 157 -2.89 -1.37 3.78
CA GLY A 157 -3.96 -2.33 3.99
C GLY A 157 -5.05 -2.18 2.92
N TYR A 158 -5.80 -3.26 2.67
CA TYR A 158 -6.95 -3.23 1.77
C TYR A 158 -8.23 -2.98 2.58
N PRO A 159 -9.07 -1.99 2.20
CA PRO A 159 -10.35 -1.80 2.86
C PRO A 159 -11.22 -3.05 2.66
N THR A 160 -12.00 -3.39 3.67
CA THR A 160 -12.98 -4.46 3.57
C THR A 160 -14.27 -3.94 2.96
N THR A 161 -14.89 -4.75 2.09
CA THR A 161 -16.24 -4.46 1.59
C THR A 161 -17.23 -4.79 2.72
N PHE A 162 -17.67 -3.79 3.48
CA PHE A 162 -18.77 -3.98 4.43
C PHE A 162 -20.09 -4.06 3.66
N SER A 163 -20.88 -5.10 3.96
CA SER A 163 -22.25 -5.22 3.47
C SER A 163 -23.22 -4.89 4.62
N ALA A 164 -23.95 -3.79 4.43
CA ALA A 164 -25.21 -3.38 5.10
C ALA A 164 -25.18 -2.44 6.33
N GLY A 165 -25.90 -1.30 6.22
CA GLY A 165 -26.34 -0.45 7.33
C GLY A 165 -25.61 0.90 7.43
N THR A 166 -26.35 2.01 7.52
CA THR A 166 -25.82 3.39 7.52
C THR A 166 -24.81 3.68 8.65
N SER A 167 -24.94 2.99 9.79
CA SER A 167 -23.98 3.08 10.91
C SER A 167 -22.66 2.34 10.66
N GLN A 168 -22.66 1.33 9.79
CA GLN A 168 -21.45 0.60 9.39
C GLN A 168 -20.65 1.36 8.34
N ILE A 169 -21.30 2.25 7.57
CA ILE A 169 -20.64 3.08 6.55
C ILE A 169 -19.66 4.07 7.20
N ALA A 170 -20.08 4.79 8.25
CA ALA A 170 -19.20 5.75 8.93
C ALA A 170 -17.96 5.09 9.55
N ALA A 171 -18.14 3.92 10.19
CA ALA A 171 -17.02 3.15 10.74
C ALA A 171 -16.11 2.59 9.63
N ALA A 172 -16.68 2.17 8.50
CA ALA A 172 -15.92 1.72 7.34
C ALA A 172 -15.10 2.87 6.70
N ASP A 173 -15.67 4.06 6.61
CA ASP A 173 -15.01 5.24 6.09
C ASP A 173 -13.86 5.70 6.99
N GLU A 174 -14.08 5.69 8.31
CA GLU A 174 -13.05 6.00 9.31
C GLU A 174 -11.89 4.99 9.24
N GLU A 175 -12.20 3.70 9.15
CA GLU A 175 -11.20 2.65 9.01
C GLU A 175 -10.44 2.75 7.68
N THR A 176 -11.15 3.02 6.58
CA THR A 176 -10.53 3.24 5.26
C THR A 176 -9.59 4.46 5.29
N LYS A 177 -9.98 5.53 5.98
CA LYS A 177 -9.12 6.70 6.20
C LYS A 177 -7.91 6.34 7.06
N ARG A 178 -8.09 5.56 8.14
CA ARG A 178 -7.00 5.08 8.99
C ARG A 178 -5.99 4.26 8.19
N MET A 179 -6.45 3.33 7.35
CA MET A 179 -5.58 2.50 6.49
C MET A 179 -4.77 3.33 5.50
N ARG A 180 -5.38 4.38 4.91
CA ARG A 180 -4.68 5.32 4.03
C ARG A 180 -3.62 6.13 4.77
N GLN A 181 -3.90 6.54 6.00
CA GLN A 181 -3.00 7.39 6.79
C GLN A 181 -1.90 6.61 7.50
N ASN A 182 -2.07 5.31 7.71
CA ASN A 182 -1.15 4.46 8.46
C ASN A 182 -0.69 3.26 7.62
N PRO A 183 0.11 3.48 6.56
CA PRO A 183 0.70 2.38 5.82
C PRO A 183 1.68 1.59 6.71
N SER A 184 1.76 0.30 6.47
CA SER A 184 2.80 -0.57 7.03
C SER A 184 4.13 -0.31 6.33
N TYR A 185 5.21 -0.29 7.10
CA TYR A 185 6.57 -0.33 6.57
C TYR A 185 7.15 -1.71 6.80
N ILE A 186 7.77 -2.26 5.77
CA ILE A 186 8.38 -3.59 5.78
C ILE A 186 9.78 -3.47 5.20
N TYR A 187 10.68 -4.37 5.56
CA TYR A 187 12.07 -4.30 5.12
C TYR A 187 12.62 -5.66 4.70
N SER A 188 13.64 -5.63 3.85
CA SER A 188 14.53 -6.75 3.57
C SER A 188 15.97 -6.29 3.79
N LYS A 189 16.73 -7.03 4.60
CA LYS A 189 18.15 -6.78 4.81
C LYS A 189 18.97 -7.72 3.95
N LYS A 190 19.81 -7.17 3.07
CA LYS A 190 20.73 -7.88 2.17
C LYS A 190 20.03 -8.99 1.36
N GLY A 191 18.80 -8.72 0.88
CA GLY A 191 17.98 -9.68 0.13
C GLY A 191 17.34 -10.79 0.97
N GLY A 192 17.39 -10.67 2.30
CA GLY A 192 16.76 -11.59 3.23
C GLY A 192 15.22 -11.55 3.20
N LYS A 193 14.61 -12.37 4.06
CA LYS A 193 13.15 -12.44 4.22
C LYS A 193 12.57 -11.05 4.55
N ILE A 194 11.43 -10.75 3.95
CA ILE A 194 10.69 -9.52 4.23
C ILE A 194 9.99 -9.63 5.59
N GLU A 195 10.18 -8.62 6.42
CA GLU A 195 9.60 -8.51 7.77
C GLU A 195 9.04 -7.12 8.02
N GLU A 196 8.15 -6.99 9.00
CA GLU A 196 7.64 -5.69 9.44
C GLU A 196 8.75 -4.82 10.07
N LEU A 197 8.86 -3.57 9.61
CA LEU A 197 9.74 -2.59 10.21
C LEU A 197 9.03 -1.95 11.40
N THR A 198 9.58 -2.18 12.58
CA THR A 198 9.15 -1.57 13.84
C THR A 198 10.35 -0.92 14.50
N PHE A 199 10.10 -0.05 15.49
CA PHE A 199 11.16 0.54 16.31
C PHE A 199 12.12 -0.51 16.91
N ALA A 200 11.58 -1.60 17.45
CA ALA A 200 12.38 -2.68 18.00
C ALA A 200 13.20 -3.39 16.92
N LYS A 201 12.61 -3.64 15.75
CA LYS A 201 13.31 -4.25 14.61
C LYS A 201 14.41 -3.35 14.07
N ALA A 202 14.21 -2.03 13.99
CA ALA A 202 15.23 -1.08 13.56
C ALA A 202 16.51 -1.17 14.41
N LYS A 203 16.39 -1.30 15.74
CA LYS A 203 17.54 -1.53 16.64
C LYS A 203 18.27 -2.84 16.34
N ILE A 204 17.53 -3.92 16.12
CA ILE A 204 18.09 -5.25 15.88
C ILE A 204 18.83 -5.29 14.54
N ILE A 205 18.21 -4.76 13.48
CA ILE A 205 18.73 -4.91 12.10
C ILE A 205 19.90 -3.99 11.81
N THR A 206 20.16 -3.00 12.66
CA THR A 206 21.30 -2.08 12.54
C THR A 206 22.39 -2.32 13.59
N ALA A 207 22.20 -3.29 14.50
CA ALA A 207 23.10 -3.56 15.62
C ALA A 207 24.52 -4.00 15.20
N ASP A 208 24.67 -4.52 13.98
CA ASP A 208 25.93 -4.93 13.37
C ASP A 208 26.76 -3.76 12.84
N CYS A 209 26.24 -2.53 12.85
CA CYS A 209 26.96 -1.35 12.41
C CYS A 209 27.45 -0.48 13.57
N SER A 210 28.77 -0.33 13.68
CA SER A 210 29.39 0.51 14.70
C SER A 210 29.00 1.99 14.58
N TYR A 211 28.83 2.50 13.37
CA TYR A 211 28.41 3.89 13.12
C TYR A 211 27.03 4.18 13.70
N VAL A 212 26.04 3.38 13.31
CA VAL A 212 24.66 3.50 13.81
C VAL A 212 24.60 3.23 15.31
N LYS A 213 25.33 2.21 15.80
CA LYS A 213 25.42 1.92 17.24
C LYS A 213 25.96 3.12 18.03
N GLY A 214 26.99 3.79 17.53
CA GLY A 214 27.54 5.00 18.14
C GLY A 214 26.50 6.11 18.26
N LYS A 215 25.82 6.44 17.15
CA LYS A 215 24.76 7.46 17.11
C LYS A 215 23.54 7.11 17.97
N LEU A 216 23.19 5.82 18.06
CA LEU A 216 22.15 5.34 18.98
C LEU A 216 22.56 5.56 20.44
N THR A 217 23.81 5.22 20.81
CA THR A 217 24.30 5.38 22.19
C THR A 217 24.46 6.83 22.62
N SER A 218 24.81 7.74 21.69
CA SER A 218 24.87 9.18 21.96
C SER A 218 23.50 9.85 21.95
N GLY A 219 22.43 9.13 21.64
CA GLY A 219 21.09 9.70 21.53
C GLY A 219 20.97 10.71 20.38
N THR A 220 21.71 10.51 19.28
CA THR A 220 21.69 11.43 18.13
C THR A 220 20.39 11.30 17.34
N TYR A 221 19.86 10.09 17.19
CA TYR A 221 18.61 9.85 16.46
C TYR A 221 17.40 10.30 17.27
N ALA A 222 16.66 11.30 16.79
CA ALA A 222 15.45 11.79 17.44
C ALA A 222 14.33 10.75 17.37
N SER A 223 14.23 10.07 16.23
CA SER A 223 13.31 8.95 15.99
C SER A 223 13.45 7.82 17.03
N MET A 224 14.62 7.73 17.70
CA MET A 224 14.96 6.68 18.64
C MET A 224 14.81 7.07 20.13
N LYS A 225 14.39 8.31 20.43
CA LYS A 225 14.35 8.86 21.80
C LYS A 225 13.10 8.50 22.61
N ASN A 226 11.98 8.20 21.95
CA ASN A 226 10.70 7.96 22.63
C ASN A 226 10.34 6.49 22.64
N ASP A 227 10.60 5.84 23.77
CA ASP A 227 9.86 4.66 24.21
C ASP A 227 9.32 5.00 25.61
N GLU A 228 8.51 6.07 25.69
CA GLU A 228 7.74 6.33 26.91
C GLU A 228 6.81 5.14 27.08
N LYS A 229 7.20 4.22 27.98
CA LYS A 229 6.35 3.13 28.45
C LYS A 229 5.06 3.73 29.01
N LYS A 230 4.06 3.95 28.16
CA LYS A 230 2.68 4.13 28.59
C LYS A 230 2.28 2.82 29.25
N ARG A 231 2.40 2.76 30.58
CA ARG A 231 1.90 1.66 31.42
C ARG A 231 0.41 1.48 31.10
N SER A 232 0.08 0.49 30.27
CA SER A 232 -1.30 0.18 29.95
C SER A 232 -1.94 -0.45 31.17
N GLY A 233 -2.81 0.29 31.85
CA GLY A 233 -3.83 -0.33 32.71
C GLY A 233 -4.60 -1.36 31.87
N LEU A 234 -4.81 -2.54 32.44
CA LEU A 234 -5.28 -3.77 31.79
C LEU A 234 -6.51 -3.62 30.87
N GLY A 235 -7.29 -2.53 31.00
CA GLY A 235 -8.49 -2.25 30.18
C GLY A 235 -8.31 -1.36 28.93
N LYS A 236 -7.14 -0.72 28.71
CA LYS A 236 -6.86 0.11 27.51
C LYS A 236 -6.04 -0.60 26.43
N LEU A 237 -5.68 -1.85 26.68
CA LEU A 237 -4.61 -2.60 26.00
C LEU A 237 -4.86 -2.89 24.51
N ILE A 238 -6.12 -2.88 24.05
CA ILE A 238 -6.44 -3.22 22.65
C ILE A 238 -6.39 -1.98 21.74
N LYS A 239 -6.59 -0.77 22.27
CA LYS A 239 -6.67 0.46 21.46
C LYS A 239 -5.37 1.27 21.47
N SER A 240 -4.66 1.33 22.59
CA SER A 240 -3.46 2.18 22.72
C SER A 240 -2.17 1.60 22.16
N GLN A 241 -2.08 0.28 21.91
CA GLN A 241 -0.91 -0.30 21.23
C GLN A 241 -0.89 -0.03 19.72
N ILE A 242 -2.01 0.41 19.15
CA ILE A 242 -2.17 0.58 17.70
C ILE A 242 -1.83 2.01 17.27
N ASP A 243 -2.13 3.01 18.12
CA ASP A 243 -1.94 4.42 17.76
C ASP A 243 -0.51 4.96 18.03
N ASP A 244 0.25 4.37 18.97
CA ASP A 244 1.57 4.92 19.38
C ASP A 244 2.80 4.24 18.75
N VAL A 245 2.68 3.04 18.18
CA VAL A 245 3.86 2.24 17.76
C VAL A 245 4.33 2.58 16.32
N MET A 246 3.56 3.36 15.58
CA MET A 246 3.79 3.64 14.15
C MET A 246 4.26 5.07 13.86
N SER A 247 4.20 5.99 14.83
CA SER A 247 4.35 7.43 14.55
C SER A 247 5.73 7.85 14.07
N ASN A 248 6.77 7.06 14.36
CA ASN A 248 8.17 7.44 14.08
C ASN A 248 8.82 6.59 12.98
N VAL A 249 8.11 5.63 12.37
CA VAL A 249 8.74 4.71 11.41
C VAL A 249 9.28 5.43 10.17
N PRO A 250 8.58 6.42 9.57
CA PRO A 250 9.15 7.23 8.50
C PRO A 250 10.46 7.92 8.90
N GLU A 251 10.52 8.50 10.10
CA GLU A 251 11.71 9.18 10.63
C GLU A 251 12.85 8.18 10.91
N ILE A 252 12.54 6.97 11.37
CA ILE A 252 13.53 5.89 11.51
C ILE A 252 14.13 5.53 10.14
N VAL A 253 13.31 5.49 9.09
CA VAL A 253 13.80 5.23 7.73
C VAL A 253 14.73 6.34 7.27
N GLU A 254 14.33 7.60 7.47
CA GLU A 254 15.14 8.74 7.03
C GLU A 254 16.43 8.93 7.84
N GLU A 255 16.41 8.68 9.14
CA GLU A 255 17.59 8.86 10.00
C GLU A 255 18.45 7.58 10.06
N VAL A 256 17.89 6.50 10.60
CA VAL A 256 18.64 5.32 11.03
C VAL A 256 18.95 4.41 9.86
N ILE A 257 17.96 4.16 8.99
CA ILE A 257 18.15 3.26 7.84
C ILE A 257 19.01 3.92 6.76
N THR A 258 18.82 5.21 6.49
CA THR A 258 19.70 5.98 5.60
C THR A 258 21.16 5.91 6.07
N ASP A 259 21.43 6.23 7.35
CA ASP A 259 22.78 6.14 7.91
C ASP A 259 23.36 4.72 7.78
N TYR A 260 22.53 3.69 8.00
CA TYR A 260 22.98 2.31 7.83
C TYR A 260 23.40 2.02 6.39
N ASN A 261 22.55 2.40 5.43
CA ASN A 261 22.77 2.10 4.01
C ASN A 261 24.02 2.80 3.47
N GLU A 262 24.30 4.03 3.94
CA GLU A 262 25.43 4.84 3.52
C GLU A 262 26.75 4.44 4.21
N ASN A 263 26.72 4.11 5.49
CA ASN A 263 27.95 4.03 6.30
C ASN A 263 28.38 2.61 6.70
N CYS A 264 27.52 1.61 6.54
CA CYS A 264 27.76 0.25 7.05
C CYS A 264 28.05 -0.72 5.91
N LYS A 265 29.01 -1.65 6.06
CA LYS A 265 29.39 -2.61 5.01
C LYS A 265 28.50 -3.87 4.99
#